data_AF-A0A0L1KZ77-F1
#
_entry.id   AF-A0A0L1KZ77-F1
#
_cell.length_a   1.000
_cell.length_b   1.000
_cell.length_c   1.000
_cell.angle_alpha   90.00
_cell.angle_beta   90.00
_cell.angle_gamma   90.00
#
_symmetry.space_group_name_H-M   'P 1'
#
loop_
_entity.id
_entity.type
_entity.pdbx_description
1 polymer ?
#
loop_
_entity_poly.entity_id
_entity_poly.type
_entity_poly.pdbx_seq_one_letter_code
_entity_poly.pdbx_strand_id
1 'polypeptide(L)'
;MRLISLGGWCGPSQAIAKLGLRNDSEPLSPFEFVRCSMDAVTKFTASGRLDGFFPAPAEVDPVSIWLLFRGKHTCFTHFDIRKPHVQEDFTMRMEFYQMLLRSNTPLLFVRTAISCNPQHELDEIERFQNVLSSIRPRGAVSRVVLIVHDQKLPQTQQLFHHDPNLMLWSLEYSDSADNAGLFSRSHQGYENILLTAIREETWGDKKKKNCLRDFRFRCHQNLSHVEGVPIFTYNCIGYGTTLASHAKKDLLRSCNLQCSTCEEDSLHVVKDEGQWDSASAWTNEEDAALAHVKRKLGLLDDNLDIVQFVEAFSNKHKRSARQTLGRIEQLQ
;
A
#
# COMPACT_ATOMS: atom_id res chain seq x y z
N MET A 1 7.99 -1.92 -23.20
CA MET A 1 7.82 -0.96 -22.10
C MET A 1 7.89 -1.74 -20.79
N ARG A 2 8.57 -1.22 -19.77
CA ARG A 2 8.75 -1.90 -18.49
C ARG A 2 7.77 -1.34 -17.46
N LEU A 3 7.00 -2.21 -16.82
CA LEU A 3 6.03 -1.82 -15.80
C LEU A 3 6.68 -1.74 -14.42
N ILE A 4 6.34 -0.70 -13.68
CA ILE A 4 6.80 -0.47 -12.31
C ILE A 4 5.61 -0.10 -11.46
N SER A 5 5.26 -0.90 -10.46
CA SER A 5 4.30 -0.47 -9.46
C SER A 5 4.95 0.54 -8.49
N LEU A 6 4.25 1.65 -8.27
CA LEU A 6 4.56 2.67 -7.27
C LEU A 6 3.86 2.39 -5.93
N GLY A 7 3.33 1.18 -5.75
CA GLY A 7 2.67 0.76 -4.52
C GLY A 7 1.33 1.44 -4.30
N GLY A 8 1.08 1.79 -3.04
CA GLY A 8 -0.21 2.23 -2.52
C GLY A 8 -0.90 1.07 -1.79
N TRP A 9 -1.08 -0.04 -2.49
CA TRP A 9 -1.42 -1.35 -1.92
C TRP A 9 -0.89 -2.48 -2.82
N CYS A 10 -1.09 -3.75 -2.44
CA CYS A 10 -0.55 -4.89 -3.16
C CYS A 10 -1.21 -5.16 -4.53
N GLY A 11 -2.39 -4.59 -4.81
CA GLY A 11 -3.19 -4.88 -6.00
C GLY A 11 -2.47 -4.71 -7.35
N PRO A 12 -1.84 -3.55 -7.66
CA PRO A 12 -1.10 -3.37 -8.91
C PRO A 12 0.00 -4.41 -9.12
N SER A 13 0.76 -4.70 -8.06
CA SER A 13 1.85 -5.69 -8.09
C SER A 13 1.30 -7.09 -8.43
N GLN A 14 0.22 -7.50 -7.75
CA GLN A 14 -0.44 -8.78 -8.00
C GLN A 14 -1.06 -8.84 -9.41
N ALA A 15 -1.65 -7.74 -9.91
CA ALA A 15 -2.22 -7.68 -11.25
C ALA A 15 -1.13 -7.81 -12.33
N ILE A 16 -0.03 -7.08 -12.20
CA ILE A 16 1.10 -7.15 -13.15
C ILE A 16 1.66 -8.58 -13.20
N ALA A 17 1.87 -9.22 -12.04
CA ALA A 17 2.36 -10.59 -11.97
C ALA A 17 1.36 -11.59 -12.59
N LYS A 18 0.07 -11.51 -12.23
CA LYS A 18 -0.96 -12.43 -12.72
C LYS A 18 -1.15 -12.38 -14.23
N LEU A 19 -0.90 -11.23 -14.85
CA LEU A 19 -0.98 -11.04 -16.31
C LEU A 19 0.31 -11.44 -17.05
N GLY A 20 1.35 -11.92 -16.34
CA GLY A 20 2.64 -12.24 -16.95
C GLY A 20 3.37 -11.01 -17.52
N LEU A 21 3.04 -9.81 -17.03
CA LEU A 21 3.67 -8.56 -17.44
C LEU A 21 4.92 -8.23 -16.61
N ARG A 22 5.18 -9.02 -15.56
CA ARG A 22 6.40 -8.97 -14.75
C ARG A 22 7.47 -9.87 -15.35
N ASN A 23 8.72 -9.43 -15.26
CA ASN A 23 9.86 -10.32 -15.43
C ASN A 23 10.30 -10.82 -14.04
N ASP A 24 10.04 -12.08 -13.74
CA ASP A 24 10.30 -12.68 -12.42
C ASP A 24 11.80 -12.88 -12.12
N SER A 25 12.68 -12.70 -13.12
CA SER A 25 14.13 -12.72 -12.92
C SER A 25 14.72 -11.41 -12.38
N GLU A 26 13.90 -10.35 -12.29
CA GLU A 26 14.33 -9.03 -11.90
C GLU A 26 13.79 -8.62 -10.52
N PRO A 27 14.55 -7.82 -9.75
CA PRO A 27 14.07 -7.30 -8.48
C PRO A 27 12.77 -6.50 -8.63
N LEU A 28 11.90 -6.63 -7.63
CA LEU A 28 10.69 -5.83 -7.50
C LEU A 28 11.04 -4.35 -7.27
N SER A 29 10.08 -3.47 -7.54
CA SER A 29 10.21 -2.06 -7.14
C SER A 29 10.23 -1.93 -5.61
N PRO A 30 10.98 -0.96 -5.04
CA PRO A 30 11.03 -0.75 -3.59
C PRO A 30 9.67 -0.32 -3.01
N PHE A 31 8.70 0.08 -3.84
CA PHE A 31 7.36 0.46 -3.39
C PHE A 31 6.34 -0.67 -3.50
N GLU A 32 6.71 -1.81 -4.13
CA GLU A 32 5.81 -2.95 -4.25
C GLU A 32 5.58 -3.61 -2.89
N PHE A 33 4.31 -3.94 -2.61
CA PHE A 33 3.87 -4.50 -1.34
C PHE A 33 4.13 -3.59 -0.12
N VAL A 34 4.47 -2.32 -0.34
CA VAL A 34 4.56 -1.27 0.68
C VAL A 34 3.45 -0.26 0.44
N ARG A 35 2.73 0.10 1.49
CA ARG A 35 1.79 1.22 1.43
C ARG A 35 2.61 2.49 1.62
N CYS A 36 2.88 3.16 0.53
CA CYS A 36 3.72 4.34 0.48
C CYS A 36 2.87 5.52 0.00
N SER A 37 2.98 6.68 0.64
CA SER A 37 2.33 7.89 0.15
C SER A 37 3.01 8.38 -1.14
N MET A 38 2.31 9.20 -1.94
CA MET A 38 2.87 9.63 -3.24
C MET A 38 4.01 10.66 -3.06
N ASP A 39 3.97 11.49 -2.02
CA ASP A 39 5.08 12.36 -1.64
C ASP A 39 6.33 11.55 -1.25
N ALA A 40 6.14 10.42 -0.58
CA ALA A 40 7.20 9.52 -0.20
C ALA A 40 7.83 8.82 -1.41
N VAL A 41 7.00 8.30 -2.32
CA VAL A 41 7.48 7.80 -3.63
C VAL A 41 8.34 8.85 -4.31
N THR A 42 7.85 10.08 -4.41
CA THR A 42 8.58 11.21 -5.02
C THR A 42 9.91 11.49 -4.31
N LYS A 43 9.92 11.55 -2.97
CA LYS A 43 11.12 11.77 -2.16
C LYS A 43 12.17 10.69 -2.36
N PHE A 44 11.77 9.42 -2.30
CA PHE A 44 12.69 8.28 -2.40
C PHE A 44 13.19 8.09 -3.83
N THR A 45 12.35 8.36 -4.83
CA THR A 45 12.77 8.43 -6.23
C THR A 45 13.80 9.53 -6.44
N ALA A 46 13.58 10.74 -5.91
CA ALA A 46 14.49 11.88 -6.05
C ALA A 46 15.85 11.64 -5.40
N SER A 47 15.86 11.08 -4.19
CA SER A 47 17.09 10.88 -3.41
C SER A 47 17.85 9.61 -3.78
N GLY A 48 17.14 8.59 -4.29
CA GLY A 48 17.68 7.24 -4.48
C GLY A 48 18.12 6.56 -3.20
N ARG A 49 17.65 7.04 -2.04
CA ARG A 49 18.05 6.58 -0.70
C ARG A 49 16.82 6.19 0.11
N LEU A 50 17.01 5.31 1.09
CA LEU A 50 15.95 4.81 1.98
C LEU A 50 15.91 5.54 3.33
N ASP A 51 16.43 6.76 3.41
CA ASP A 51 16.48 7.57 4.63
C ASP A 51 15.05 7.94 5.11
N GLY A 52 14.62 7.30 6.20
CA GLY A 52 13.25 7.41 6.73
C GLY A 52 12.22 6.59 5.94
N PHE A 53 12.67 5.62 5.13
CA PHE A 53 11.80 4.63 4.46
C PHE A 53 11.32 3.56 5.44
N PHE A 54 12.20 3.09 6.33
CA PHE A 54 11.85 2.15 7.38
C PHE A 54 11.38 2.90 8.64
N PRO A 55 10.22 2.51 9.21
CA PRO A 55 9.78 2.97 10.53
C PRO A 55 10.86 2.76 11.59
N ALA A 56 11.09 3.79 12.41
CA ALA A 56 12.00 3.75 13.54
C ALA A 56 11.33 4.42 14.77
N PRO A 57 11.19 3.71 15.91
CA PRO A 57 11.52 2.29 16.10
C PRO A 57 10.64 1.35 15.24
N ALA A 58 11.15 0.16 14.91
CA ALA A 58 10.43 -0.86 14.15
C ALA A 58 9.45 -1.63 15.05
N GLU A 59 8.50 -0.90 15.64
CA GLU A 59 7.46 -1.44 16.50
C GLU A 59 6.37 -2.12 15.68
N VAL A 60 5.90 -3.27 16.18
CA VAL A 60 4.82 -4.04 15.57
C VAL A 60 3.48 -3.45 16.00
N ASP A 61 2.62 -3.20 15.03
CA ASP A 61 1.25 -2.74 15.23
C ASP A 61 0.26 -3.82 14.73
N PRO A 62 -0.29 -4.67 15.62
CA PRO A 62 -1.20 -5.74 15.23
C PRO A 62 -2.59 -5.20 14.94
N VAL A 63 -3.05 -5.28 13.69
CA VAL A 63 -4.36 -4.76 13.26
C VAL A 63 -5.07 -5.73 12.35
N SER A 64 -6.32 -6.06 12.68
CA SER A 64 -7.14 -7.06 11.98
C SER A 64 -6.38 -8.36 11.79
N ILE A 65 -5.90 -8.69 10.59
CA ILE A 65 -5.11 -9.91 10.32
C ILE A 65 -3.62 -9.63 10.13
N TRP A 66 -3.20 -8.36 10.19
CA TRP A 66 -1.87 -7.90 9.82
C TRP A 66 -1.00 -7.57 11.02
N LEU A 67 0.30 -7.86 10.91
CA LEU A 67 1.33 -7.22 11.72
C LEU A 67 1.95 -6.09 10.91
N LEU A 68 1.62 -4.86 11.28
CA LEU A 68 2.04 -3.68 10.53
C LEU A 68 3.31 -3.08 11.13
N PHE A 69 4.15 -2.50 10.28
CA PHE A 69 5.20 -1.57 10.70
C PHE A 69 4.91 -0.22 10.06
N ARG A 70 4.52 0.76 10.89
CA ARG A 70 4.02 2.06 10.43
C ARG A 70 5.03 3.17 10.65
N GLY A 71 5.30 3.91 9.60
CA GLY A 71 6.08 5.12 9.62
C GLY A 71 5.23 6.29 9.15
N LYS A 72 5.85 7.48 9.10
CA LYS A 72 5.21 8.67 8.56
C LYS A 72 4.79 8.51 7.09
N HIS A 73 5.66 7.87 6.30
CA HIS A 73 5.61 7.85 4.84
C HIS A 73 5.28 6.47 4.26
N THR A 74 5.48 5.43 5.06
CA THR A 74 5.43 4.03 4.64
C THR A 74 4.73 3.19 5.69
N CYS A 75 4.07 2.13 5.24
CA CYS A 75 3.63 1.05 6.10
C CYS A 75 3.91 -0.28 5.41
N PHE A 76 4.53 -1.19 6.14
CA PHE A 76 4.85 -2.53 5.70
C PHE A 76 3.79 -3.49 6.26
N THR A 77 3.14 -4.24 5.36
CA THR A 77 2.08 -5.18 5.73
C THR A 77 2.47 -6.65 5.51
N HIS A 78 3.55 -6.89 4.74
CA HIS A 78 3.96 -8.23 4.31
C HIS A 78 5.42 -8.54 4.66
N PHE A 79 6.09 -7.67 5.43
CA PHE A 79 7.52 -7.78 5.69
C PHE A 79 7.83 -7.50 7.16
N ASP A 80 8.63 -8.37 7.78
CA ASP A 80 9.23 -8.09 9.08
C ASP A 80 10.49 -7.23 8.90
N ILE A 81 10.32 -5.91 8.94
CA ILE A 81 11.44 -4.98 8.73
C ILE A 81 12.49 -5.00 9.86
N ARG A 82 12.25 -5.73 10.96
CA ARG A 82 13.26 -5.93 12.00
C ARG A 82 14.37 -6.87 11.55
N LYS A 83 14.12 -7.65 10.49
CA LYS A 83 15.10 -8.58 9.92
C LYS A 83 16.08 -7.83 9.00
N PRO A 84 17.40 -7.93 9.22
CA PRO A 84 18.40 -7.25 8.37
C PRO A 84 18.29 -7.61 6.89
N HIS A 85 18.11 -8.89 6.56
CA HIS A 85 18.00 -9.35 5.18
C HIS A 85 16.80 -8.75 4.42
N VAL A 86 15.71 -8.39 5.12
CA VAL A 86 14.58 -7.68 4.52
C VAL A 86 15.00 -6.25 4.15
N GLN A 87 15.70 -5.54 5.02
CA GLN A 87 16.20 -4.19 4.73
C GLN A 87 17.24 -4.19 3.60
N GLU A 88 18.10 -5.21 3.56
CA GLU A 88 19.07 -5.43 2.47
C GLU A 88 18.36 -5.68 1.14
N ASP A 89 17.31 -6.50 1.10
CA ASP A 89 16.49 -6.72 -0.09
C ASP A 89 15.88 -5.42 -0.62
N PHE A 90 15.29 -4.58 0.25
CA PHE A 90 14.77 -3.27 -0.16
C PHE A 90 15.87 -2.33 -0.66
N THR A 91 17.08 -2.43 -0.11
CA THR A 91 18.24 -1.66 -0.60
C THR A 91 18.59 -2.07 -2.02
N MET A 92 18.70 -3.38 -2.30
CA MET A 92 18.93 -3.89 -3.66
C MET A 92 17.80 -3.48 -4.64
N ARG A 93 16.54 -3.53 -4.20
CA ARG A 93 15.39 -3.06 -4.99
C ARG A 93 15.50 -1.57 -5.34
N MET A 94 15.92 -0.73 -4.40
CA MET A 94 16.13 0.70 -4.64
C MET A 94 17.28 0.96 -5.63
N GLU A 95 18.40 0.25 -5.49
CA GLU A 95 19.52 0.35 -6.43
C GLU A 95 19.12 -0.04 -7.85
N PHE A 96 18.43 -1.17 -7.98
CA PHE A 96 17.89 -1.64 -9.25
C PHE A 96 16.89 -0.63 -9.85
N TYR A 97 15.97 -0.11 -9.03
CA TYR A 97 15.04 0.94 -9.44
C TYR A 97 15.77 2.19 -9.96
N GLN A 98 16.80 2.66 -9.26
CA GLN A 98 17.62 3.79 -9.69
C GLN A 98 18.39 3.52 -10.99
N MET A 99 18.88 2.29 -11.19
CA MET A 99 19.47 1.86 -12.46
C MET A 99 18.47 1.97 -13.62
N LEU A 100 17.23 1.53 -13.42
CA LEU A 100 16.17 1.65 -14.43
C LEU A 100 15.80 3.10 -14.74
N LEU A 101 15.77 3.96 -13.72
CA LEU A 101 15.52 5.38 -13.92
C LEU A 101 16.60 6.02 -14.80
N ARG A 102 17.87 5.63 -14.65
CA ARG A 102 18.98 6.19 -15.45
C ARG A 102 19.08 5.61 -16.85
N SER A 103 18.29 4.59 -17.20
CA SER A 103 18.31 3.97 -18.52
C SER A 103 17.33 4.63 -19.49
N ASN A 104 17.51 4.37 -20.79
CA ASN A 104 16.57 4.77 -21.86
C ASN A 104 15.37 3.82 -21.99
N THR A 105 15.27 2.77 -21.17
CA THR A 105 14.16 1.81 -21.24
C THR A 105 12.84 2.55 -20.99
N PRO A 106 11.83 2.44 -21.88
CA PRO A 106 10.52 3.06 -21.64
C PRO A 106 9.88 2.50 -20.36
N LEU A 107 9.51 3.38 -19.43
CA LEU A 107 8.91 3.01 -18.14
C LEU A 107 7.43 3.38 -18.07
N LEU A 108 6.63 2.46 -17.56
CA LEU A 108 5.22 2.65 -17.21
C LEU A 108 5.02 2.45 -15.72
N PHE A 109 4.79 3.54 -15.02
CA PHE A 109 4.52 3.55 -13.60
C PHE A 109 3.03 3.32 -13.34
N VAL A 110 2.69 2.40 -12.45
CA VAL A 110 1.31 2.09 -12.07
C VAL A 110 1.10 2.45 -10.61
N ARG A 111 0.14 3.34 -10.34
CA ARG A 111 -0.20 3.81 -9.00
C ARG A 111 -1.69 3.64 -8.76
N THR A 112 -2.04 3.06 -7.62
CA THR A 112 -3.42 3.14 -7.11
C THR A 112 -3.48 4.22 -6.04
N ALA A 113 -4.42 5.15 -6.18
CA ALA A 113 -4.67 6.17 -5.18
C ALA A 113 -5.17 5.54 -3.88
N ILE A 114 -4.54 5.92 -2.78
CA ILE A 114 -4.87 5.56 -1.40
C ILE A 114 -5.25 6.78 -0.55
N SER A 115 -4.97 8.00 -1.02
CA SER A 115 -5.53 9.22 -0.43
C SER A 115 -7.05 9.20 -0.50
N CYS A 116 -7.75 9.62 0.57
CA CYS A 116 -9.21 9.66 0.55
C CYS A 116 -9.71 10.53 -0.60
N ASN A 117 -9.09 11.69 -0.83
CA ASN A 117 -9.32 12.51 -2.01
C ASN A 117 -8.23 12.21 -3.06
N PRO A 118 -8.56 11.54 -4.18
CA PRO A 118 -7.60 11.24 -5.24
C PRO A 118 -6.93 12.46 -5.86
N GLN A 119 -7.56 13.65 -5.77
CA GLN A 119 -6.95 14.89 -6.27
C GLN A 119 -5.58 15.13 -5.64
N HIS A 120 -5.41 14.85 -4.34
CA HIS A 120 -4.13 15.07 -3.67
C HIS A 120 -3.00 14.20 -4.24
N GLU A 121 -3.31 12.97 -4.69
CA GLU A 121 -2.31 12.14 -5.35
C GLU A 121 -2.05 12.59 -6.78
N LEU A 122 -3.08 13.05 -7.48
CA LEU A 122 -2.93 13.62 -8.81
C LEU A 122 -1.98 14.84 -8.80
N ASP A 123 -2.10 15.71 -7.80
CA ASP A 123 -1.22 16.87 -7.62
C ASP A 123 0.24 16.43 -7.37
N GLU A 124 0.46 15.35 -6.60
CA GLU A 124 1.80 14.78 -6.37
C GLU A 124 2.37 14.02 -7.59
N ILE A 125 1.51 13.51 -8.50
CA ILE A 125 1.99 12.89 -9.75
C ILE A 125 2.77 13.91 -10.60
N GLU A 126 2.31 15.16 -10.68
CA GLU A 126 3.02 16.20 -11.43
C GLU A 126 4.42 16.42 -10.86
N ARG A 127 4.54 16.49 -9.52
CA ARG A 127 5.82 16.60 -8.83
C ARG A 127 6.71 15.39 -9.09
N PHE A 128 6.15 14.19 -9.07
CA PHE A 128 6.85 12.95 -9.39
C PHE A 128 7.37 12.95 -10.83
N GLN A 129 6.57 13.39 -11.80
CA GLN A 129 6.99 13.49 -13.20
C GLN A 129 8.13 14.49 -13.39
N ASN A 130 8.10 15.63 -12.69
CA ASN A 130 9.21 16.58 -12.67
C ASN A 130 10.51 15.95 -12.14
N VAL A 131 10.41 15.15 -11.07
CA VAL A 131 11.56 14.37 -10.57
C VAL A 131 12.05 13.39 -11.62
N LEU A 132 11.16 12.63 -12.28
CA LEU A 132 11.54 11.72 -13.35
C LEU A 132 12.27 12.45 -14.49
N SER A 133 11.76 13.59 -14.96
CA SER A 133 12.40 14.39 -16.00
C SER A 133 13.79 14.90 -15.61
N SER A 134 14.06 15.10 -14.32
CA SER A 134 15.38 15.52 -13.83
C SER A 134 16.42 14.40 -13.73
N ILE A 135 15.97 13.14 -13.56
CA ILE A 135 16.85 11.98 -13.36
C ILE A 135 17.06 11.20 -14.66
N ARG A 136 16.01 11.12 -15.49
CA ARG A 136 16.01 10.26 -16.67
C ARG A 136 16.72 10.94 -17.84
N PRO A 137 17.37 10.17 -18.74
CA PRO A 137 17.99 10.73 -19.93
C PRO A 137 16.98 11.49 -20.80
N ARG A 138 17.45 12.54 -21.49
CA ARG A 138 16.61 13.33 -22.40
C ARG A 138 16.01 12.44 -23.50
N GLY A 139 14.69 12.49 -23.64
CA GLY A 139 13.94 11.69 -24.61
C GLY A 139 13.54 10.29 -24.11
N ALA A 140 13.97 9.89 -22.91
CA ALA A 140 13.50 8.65 -22.31
C ALA A 140 11.99 8.74 -22.02
N VAL A 141 11.24 7.73 -22.44
CA VAL A 141 9.78 7.68 -22.24
C VAL A 141 9.48 7.30 -20.79
N SER A 142 8.58 8.06 -20.16
CA SER A 142 8.05 7.77 -18.82
C SER A 142 6.59 8.15 -18.75
N ARG A 143 5.78 7.19 -18.34
CA ARG A 143 4.34 7.31 -18.31
C ARG A 143 3.81 6.83 -16.98
N VAL A 144 2.70 7.42 -16.54
CA VAL A 144 2.05 7.09 -15.28
C VAL A 144 0.61 6.67 -15.55
N VAL A 145 0.17 5.61 -14.90
CA VAL A 145 -1.24 5.23 -14.79
C VAL A 145 -1.65 5.44 -13.34
N LEU A 146 -2.51 6.42 -13.10
CA LEU A 146 -3.15 6.64 -11.81
C LEU A 146 -4.53 5.97 -11.82
N ILE A 147 -4.76 5.07 -10.86
CA ILE A 147 -5.98 4.29 -10.72
C ILE A 147 -6.70 4.75 -9.46
N VAL A 148 -7.92 5.26 -9.60
CA VAL A 148 -8.76 5.73 -8.49
C VAL A 148 -9.93 4.76 -8.30
N HIS A 149 -10.20 4.37 -7.06
CA HIS A 149 -11.26 3.40 -6.75
C HIS A 149 -12.57 4.12 -6.42
N ASP A 150 -13.70 3.41 -6.60
CA ASP A 150 -15.00 3.78 -6.03
C ASP A 150 -15.47 5.21 -6.37
N GLN A 151 -15.29 5.63 -7.62
CA GLN A 151 -15.82 6.91 -8.10
C GLN A 151 -17.30 6.82 -8.54
N LYS A 152 -17.92 5.64 -8.33
CA LYS A 152 -19.32 5.33 -8.64
C LYS A 152 -19.68 5.62 -10.09
N LEU A 153 -18.80 5.16 -10.96
CA LEU A 153 -19.02 5.12 -12.39
C LEU A 153 -19.47 3.71 -12.75
N PRO A 154 -20.36 3.54 -13.75
CA PRO A 154 -20.98 2.25 -14.03
C PRO A 154 -20.00 1.15 -14.45
N GLN A 155 -18.78 1.53 -14.85
CA GLN A 155 -17.75 0.62 -15.31
C GLN A 155 -16.36 1.24 -15.12
N THR A 156 -15.34 0.38 -15.14
CA THR A 156 -13.95 0.82 -15.20
C THR A 156 -13.73 1.62 -16.49
N GLN A 157 -13.32 2.87 -16.36
CA GLN A 157 -13.15 3.77 -17.52
C GLN A 157 -12.04 4.80 -17.32
N GLN A 158 -11.43 5.20 -18.43
CA GLN A 158 -10.42 6.25 -18.46
C GLN A 158 -11.07 7.62 -18.25
N LEU A 159 -10.49 8.41 -17.35
CA LEU A 159 -10.78 9.83 -17.16
C LEU A 159 -9.73 10.65 -17.92
N PHE A 160 -10.14 11.61 -18.75
CA PHE A 160 -9.18 12.31 -19.62
C PHE A 160 -8.40 13.38 -18.86
N HIS A 161 -7.08 13.19 -18.82
CA HIS A 161 -6.11 14.19 -18.37
C HIS A 161 -5.43 14.86 -19.57
N HIS A 162 -4.97 16.10 -19.38
CA HIS A 162 -4.35 16.90 -20.44
C HIS A 162 -2.88 16.54 -20.68
N ASP A 163 -2.21 15.97 -19.68
CA ASP A 163 -0.84 15.47 -19.79
C ASP A 163 -0.79 14.19 -20.66
N PRO A 164 -0.02 14.19 -21.77
CA PRO A 164 0.12 13.03 -22.65
C PRO A 164 0.84 11.84 -22.01
N ASN A 165 1.51 12.03 -20.86
CA ASN A 165 2.22 10.98 -20.13
C ASN A 165 1.46 10.47 -18.90
N LEU A 166 0.21 10.88 -18.71
CA LEU A 166 -0.65 10.43 -17.61
C LEU A 166 -1.97 9.84 -18.12
N MET A 167 -2.23 8.59 -17.73
CA MET A 167 -3.56 7.98 -17.81
C MET A 167 -4.20 7.96 -16.43
N LEU A 168 -5.35 8.59 -16.30
CA LEU A 168 -6.18 8.47 -15.11
C LEU A 168 -7.33 7.49 -15.38
N TRP A 169 -7.56 6.57 -14.46
CA TRP A 169 -8.62 5.57 -14.57
C TRP A 169 -9.47 5.52 -13.32
N SER A 170 -10.78 5.53 -13.49
CA SER A 170 -11.71 5.09 -12.45
C SER A 170 -11.86 3.58 -12.54
N LEU A 171 -11.52 2.90 -11.45
CA LEU A 171 -11.71 1.47 -11.29
C LEU A 171 -13.05 1.21 -10.60
N GLU A 172 -13.89 0.45 -11.29
CA GLU A 172 -15.12 -0.10 -10.74
C GLU A 172 -14.92 -1.58 -10.41
N TYR A 173 -15.47 -2.03 -9.30
CA TYR A 173 -15.48 -3.43 -8.89
C TYR A 173 -16.85 -3.80 -8.34
N SER A 174 -17.30 -5.01 -8.65
CA SER A 174 -18.63 -5.47 -8.24
C SER A 174 -18.68 -5.78 -6.75
N ASP A 175 -19.75 -5.37 -6.08
CA ASP A 175 -20.09 -5.84 -4.73
C ASP A 175 -20.72 -7.25 -4.74
N SER A 176 -20.98 -7.83 -5.90
CA SER A 176 -21.81 -9.03 -6.09
C SER A 176 -21.19 -10.38 -5.68
N ALA A 177 -20.15 -10.41 -4.86
CA ALA A 177 -19.55 -11.66 -4.38
C ALA A 177 -19.25 -11.56 -2.89
N ASP A 178 -20.13 -12.13 -2.06
CA ASP A 178 -20.20 -11.97 -0.60
C ASP A 178 -18.94 -12.39 0.20
N ASN A 179 -17.88 -12.91 -0.44
CA ASN A 179 -16.64 -13.29 0.22
C ASN A 179 -15.36 -13.05 -0.60
N ALA A 180 -15.46 -12.38 -1.75
CA ALA A 180 -14.29 -12.15 -2.59
C ALA A 180 -13.47 -10.95 -2.07
N GLY A 181 -12.18 -11.17 -1.81
CA GLY A 181 -11.26 -10.09 -1.45
C GLY A 181 -11.22 -8.98 -2.51
N LEU A 182 -10.84 -7.76 -2.10
CA LEU A 182 -10.84 -6.57 -2.97
C LEU A 182 -10.06 -6.79 -4.27
N PHE A 183 -8.93 -7.50 -4.24
CA PHE A 183 -8.17 -7.83 -5.45
C PHE A 183 -8.96 -8.69 -6.44
N SER A 184 -9.66 -9.73 -5.96
CA SER A 184 -10.51 -10.57 -6.80
C SER A 184 -11.64 -9.76 -7.44
N ARG A 185 -12.29 -8.87 -6.67
CA ARG A 185 -13.39 -8.02 -7.16
C ARG A 185 -12.93 -7.00 -8.20
N SER A 186 -11.69 -6.53 -8.08
CA SER A 186 -11.10 -5.51 -8.97
C SER A 186 -10.28 -6.07 -10.14
N HIS A 187 -10.09 -7.39 -10.20
CA HIS A 187 -9.19 -8.04 -11.15
C HIS A 187 -9.46 -7.66 -12.61
N GLN A 188 -10.71 -7.76 -13.05
CA GLN A 188 -11.08 -7.47 -14.45
C GLN A 188 -10.81 -6.01 -14.83
N GLY A 189 -11.00 -5.09 -13.89
CA GLY A 189 -10.73 -3.67 -14.11
C GLY A 189 -9.23 -3.40 -14.21
N TYR A 190 -8.41 -3.97 -13.32
CA TYR A 190 -6.94 -3.88 -13.44
C TYR A 190 -6.42 -4.47 -14.75
N GLU A 191 -6.93 -5.63 -15.18
CA GLU A 191 -6.57 -6.22 -16.46
C GLU A 191 -6.86 -5.28 -17.62
N ASN A 192 -8.08 -4.73 -17.70
CA ASN A 192 -8.46 -3.79 -18.74
C ASN A 192 -7.53 -2.55 -18.77
N ILE A 193 -7.27 -1.97 -17.59
CA ILE A 193 -6.39 -0.80 -17.46
C ILE A 193 -4.97 -1.12 -17.95
N LEU A 194 -4.37 -2.20 -17.45
CA LEU A 194 -2.98 -2.54 -17.75
C LEU A 194 -2.79 -2.92 -19.22
N LEU A 195 -3.66 -3.77 -19.77
CA LEU A 195 -3.59 -4.16 -21.18
C LEU A 195 -3.86 -2.99 -22.13
N THR A 196 -4.63 -1.98 -21.69
CA THR A 196 -4.79 -0.73 -22.43
C THR A 196 -3.51 0.11 -22.34
N ALA A 197 -2.97 0.32 -21.14
CA ALA A 197 -1.83 1.20 -20.92
C ALA A 197 -0.53 0.72 -21.57
N ILE A 198 -0.35 -0.58 -21.86
CA ILE A 198 0.84 -1.08 -22.57
C ILE A 198 0.82 -0.84 -24.09
N ARG A 199 -0.33 -0.50 -24.65
CA ARG A 199 -0.51 -0.29 -26.10
C ARG A 199 -0.13 1.14 -26.48
N GLU A 200 0.86 1.31 -27.36
CA GLU A 200 1.40 2.63 -27.70
C GLU A 200 0.34 3.56 -28.31
N GLU A 201 -0.56 3.03 -29.14
CA GLU A 201 -1.65 3.74 -29.80
C GLU A 201 -2.74 4.29 -28.85
N THR A 202 -2.67 3.91 -27.57
CA THR A 202 -3.55 4.43 -26.53
C THR A 202 -3.05 5.76 -25.96
N TRP A 203 -1.76 6.05 -26.11
CA TRP A 203 -1.10 7.29 -25.72
C TRP A 203 -1.06 8.26 -26.91
N GLY A 204 -1.63 9.47 -26.78
CA GLY A 204 -1.63 10.49 -27.85
C GLY A 204 -2.89 11.35 -27.91
N ASP A 205 -2.87 12.37 -28.79
CA ASP A 205 -3.85 13.46 -28.95
C ASP A 205 -5.25 12.98 -29.37
N LYS A 206 -5.94 12.32 -28.45
CA LYS A 206 -7.38 12.08 -28.58
C LYS A 206 -8.09 13.31 -28.07
N LYS A 207 -8.43 14.22 -28.99
CA LYS A 207 -9.43 15.29 -28.79
C LYS A 207 -10.73 14.68 -28.28
N LYS A 208 -10.86 14.52 -26.96
CA LYS A 208 -12.05 13.92 -26.35
C LYS A 208 -12.71 14.92 -25.40
N LYS A 209 -14.03 14.97 -25.50
CA LYS A 209 -14.91 16.04 -24.98
C LYS A 209 -15.06 16.07 -23.45
N ASN A 210 -14.48 15.12 -22.72
CA ASN A 210 -14.64 15.00 -21.28
C ASN A 210 -13.32 15.27 -20.55
N CYS A 211 -12.82 16.50 -20.67
CA CYS A 211 -11.66 16.93 -19.89
C CYS A 211 -11.99 16.84 -18.38
N LEU A 212 -11.03 16.38 -17.57
CA LEU A 212 -11.13 16.33 -16.10
C LEU A 212 -11.57 17.62 -15.41
N ARG A 213 -11.56 18.78 -16.11
CA ARG A 213 -11.94 20.09 -15.54
C ARG A 213 -13.25 20.07 -14.74
N ASP A 214 -14.23 19.28 -15.15
CA ASP A 214 -15.53 19.21 -14.48
C ASP A 214 -15.73 17.95 -13.62
N PHE A 215 -14.75 17.03 -13.61
CA PHE A 215 -14.86 15.80 -12.83
C PHE A 215 -14.55 16.09 -11.36
N ARG A 216 -15.53 15.82 -10.49
CA ARG A 216 -15.33 15.92 -9.04
C ARG A 216 -15.05 14.55 -8.47
N PHE A 217 -13.83 14.35 -7.99
CA PHE A 217 -13.49 13.12 -7.29
C PHE A 217 -14.36 12.94 -6.05
N ARG A 218 -14.80 11.70 -5.84
CA ARG A 218 -15.43 11.29 -4.60
C ARG A 218 -14.34 10.87 -3.61
N CYS A 219 -14.52 11.25 -2.35
CA CYS A 219 -13.69 10.68 -1.30
C CYS A 219 -13.99 9.18 -1.23
N HIS A 220 -12.97 8.34 -1.31
CA HIS A 220 -13.12 6.89 -1.13
C HIS A 220 -12.46 6.46 0.17
N GLN A 221 -13.12 5.56 0.89
CA GLN A 221 -12.67 5.06 2.18
C GLN A 221 -12.09 3.64 2.07
N ASN A 222 -12.44 2.91 1.01
CA ASN A 222 -12.07 1.50 0.84
C ASN A 222 -10.57 1.22 0.76
N LEU A 223 -9.76 2.22 0.40
CA LEU A 223 -8.30 2.12 0.43
C LEU A 223 -7.68 3.08 1.44
N SER A 224 -8.28 4.26 1.67
CA SER A 224 -7.76 5.26 2.61
C SER A 224 -7.96 4.88 4.08
N HIS A 225 -8.91 3.99 4.38
CA HIS A 225 -9.15 3.46 5.73
C HIS A 225 -8.58 2.04 5.92
N VAL A 226 -7.96 1.44 4.90
CA VAL A 226 -7.34 0.12 5.07
C VAL A 226 -6.19 0.27 6.05
N GLU A 227 -6.05 -0.68 6.97
CA GLU A 227 -5.15 -0.55 8.11
C GLU A 227 -3.70 -0.48 7.65
N GLY A 228 -3.02 0.63 7.92
CA GLY A 228 -1.65 0.85 7.44
C GLY A 228 -1.53 1.88 6.33
N VAL A 229 -2.54 2.69 6.02
CA VAL A 229 -2.33 3.82 5.11
C VAL A 229 -1.43 4.86 5.80
N PRO A 230 -0.27 5.22 5.22
CA PRO A 230 0.61 6.24 5.80
C PRO A 230 -0.08 7.61 5.80
N ILE A 231 0.41 8.53 6.64
CA ILE A 231 -0.11 9.91 6.69
C ILE A 231 0.07 10.53 5.32
N PHE A 232 -1.04 10.91 4.69
CA PHE A 232 -0.99 11.71 3.48
C PHE A 232 -0.97 13.18 3.88
N THR A 233 -0.33 14.05 3.08
CA THR A 233 -0.10 15.48 3.33
C THR A 233 -1.35 16.29 3.73
N TYR A 234 -2.55 15.73 3.65
CA TYR A 234 -3.83 16.35 4.04
C TYR A 234 -4.85 15.34 4.60
N ASN A 235 -4.42 14.14 5.00
CA ASN A 235 -5.31 13.15 5.61
C ASN A 235 -4.62 12.39 6.74
N CYS A 236 -5.19 12.55 7.92
CA CYS A 236 -4.84 11.87 9.17
C CYS A 236 -5.58 10.53 9.33
N ILE A 237 -6.65 10.30 8.54
CA ILE A 237 -7.50 9.12 8.59
C ILE A 237 -6.73 7.93 7.99
N GLY A 238 -6.57 6.86 8.78
CA GLY A 238 -5.82 5.65 8.41
C GLY A 238 -4.47 5.49 9.13
N TYR A 239 -3.86 6.61 9.57
CA TYR A 239 -2.71 6.57 10.50
C TYR A 239 -3.11 6.18 11.91
N GLY A 240 -4.40 6.31 12.22
CA GLY A 240 -4.86 6.23 13.58
C GLY A 240 -4.46 4.94 14.26
N THR A 241 -3.56 5.12 15.20
CA THR A 241 -2.76 4.05 15.74
C THR A 241 -3.64 3.15 16.59
N THR A 242 -3.43 1.85 16.56
CA THR A 242 -3.88 0.93 17.61
C THR A 242 -3.24 1.34 18.96
N LEU A 243 -2.06 1.96 18.94
CA LEU A 243 -1.48 2.59 20.14
C LEU A 243 -2.39 3.65 20.79
N ALA A 244 -3.15 4.41 20.00
CA ALA A 244 -4.14 5.37 20.49
C ALA A 244 -5.40 4.70 21.04
N SER A 245 -5.78 3.53 20.55
CA SER A 245 -6.86 2.78 21.20
C SER A 245 -6.41 2.13 22.51
N HIS A 246 -5.12 1.77 22.61
CA HIS A 246 -4.51 1.19 23.80
C HIS A 246 -4.16 2.21 24.90
N ALA A 247 -3.79 3.43 24.53
CA ALA A 247 -3.72 4.51 25.48
C ALA A 247 -5.13 4.68 26.06
N LYS A 248 -5.30 4.47 27.37
CA LYS A 248 -6.58 4.67 28.05
C LYS A 248 -7.14 6.01 27.54
N LYS A 249 -8.40 6.06 27.09
CA LYS A 249 -9.05 7.31 26.66
C LYS A 249 -8.80 8.46 27.66
N ASP A 250 -8.70 8.12 28.94
CA ASP A 250 -8.37 9.04 30.03
C ASP A 250 -6.93 9.58 29.96
N LEU A 251 -5.95 8.76 29.56
CA LEU A 251 -4.56 9.18 29.35
C LEU A 251 -4.44 10.11 28.14
N LEU A 252 -5.08 9.76 27.01
CA LEU A 252 -5.11 10.60 25.81
C LEU A 252 -5.77 11.96 26.09
N ARG A 253 -6.89 11.96 26.82
CA ARG A 253 -7.56 13.19 27.27
C ARG A 253 -6.71 13.99 28.25
N SER A 254 -6.05 13.34 29.21
CA SER A 254 -5.20 14.03 30.20
C SER A 254 -3.93 14.63 29.58
N CYS A 255 -3.44 14.05 28.48
CA CYS A 255 -2.26 14.52 27.75
C CYS A 255 -2.62 15.49 26.61
N ASN A 256 -3.91 15.79 26.38
CA ASN A 256 -4.38 16.64 25.30
C ASN A 256 -3.84 16.22 23.92
N LEU A 257 -3.70 14.90 23.70
CA LEU A 257 -3.11 14.35 22.49
C LEU A 257 -4.11 14.45 21.34
N GLN A 258 -3.88 15.41 20.46
CA GLN A 258 -4.62 15.61 19.22
C GLN A 258 -3.81 15.10 18.03
N CYS A 259 -4.49 14.71 16.95
CA CYS A 259 -3.81 14.43 15.71
C CYS A 259 -3.03 15.68 15.27
N SER A 260 -1.71 15.57 15.10
CA SER A 260 -0.88 16.71 14.69
C SER A 260 -1.20 17.27 13.30
N THR A 261 -1.99 16.54 12.51
CA THR A 261 -2.40 16.94 11.16
C THR A 261 -3.79 17.59 11.12
N CYS A 262 -4.76 17.12 11.91
CA CYS A 262 -6.15 17.58 11.82
C CYS A 262 -6.83 17.87 13.16
N GLU A 263 -6.05 17.86 14.25
CA GLU A 263 -6.45 18.26 15.60
C GLU A 263 -7.58 17.43 16.24
N GLU A 264 -8.06 16.38 15.56
CA GLU A 264 -9.03 15.43 16.13
C GLU A 264 -8.42 14.68 17.34
N ASP A 265 -9.21 14.58 18.39
CA ASP A 265 -8.92 13.82 19.62
C ASP A 265 -9.16 12.31 19.47
N SER A 266 -9.81 11.92 18.37
CA SER A 266 -10.05 10.52 18.01
C SER A 266 -8.77 9.76 17.65
N LEU A 267 -7.70 10.50 17.33
CA LEU A 267 -6.45 9.99 16.73
C LEU A 267 -6.71 8.98 15.61
N HIS A 268 -7.86 9.06 14.93
CA HIS A 268 -8.35 8.16 13.89
C HIS A 268 -8.29 6.67 14.22
N VAL A 269 -8.46 6.30 15.50
CA VAL A 269 -8.48 4.91 15.94
C VAL A 269 -9.26 4.04 14.96
N VAL A 270 -8.65 2.95 14.51
CA VAL A 270 -9.25 2.00 13.57
C VAL A 270 -10.62 1.58 14.13
N LYS A 271 -11.69 1.93 13.40
CA LYS A 271 -13.08 1.85 13.89
C LYS A 271 -13.54 0.43 14.28
N ASP A 272 -12.81 -0.59 13.84
CA ASP A 272 -13.18 -2.00 13.96
C ASP A 272 -12.17 -2.82 14.79
N GLU A 273 -11.52 -2.20 15.77
CA GLU A 273 -10.66 -2.91 16.73
C GLU A 273 -11.49 -3.96 17.50
N GLY A 274 -11.33 -5.23 17.12
CA GLY A 274 -12.05 -6.36 17.69
C GLY A 274 -13.14 -6.96 16.81
N GLN A 275 -13.46 -6.40 15.64
CA GLN A 275 -14.33 -7.09 14.67
C GLN A 275 -13.74 -8.44 14.23
N TRP A 276 -12.41 -8.51 14.21
CA TRP A 276 -11.64 -9.72 13.90
C TRP A 276 -11.30 -10.57 15.13
N ASP A 277 -11.62 -10.10 16.33
CA ASP A 277 -11.38 -10.85 17.55
C ASP A 277 -12.45 -11.93 17.67
N SER A 278 -12.03 -13.19 17.62
CA SER A 278 -12.92 -14.32 17.84
C SER A 278 -13.14 -14.51 19.34
N ALA A 279 -14.41 -14.61 19.75
CA ALA A 279 -14.79 -14.97 21.12
C ALA A 279 -14.58 -16.47 21.42
N SER A 280 -14.23 -17.28 20.42
CA SER A 280 -14.05 -18.72 20.59
C SER A 280 -12.83 -19.04 21.46
N ALA A 281 -12.91 -20.11 22.25
CA ALA A 281 -11.75 -20.63 22.99
C ALA A 281 -10.64 -21.10 22.04
N TRP A 282 -9.39 -21.05 22.48
CA TRP A 282 -8.25 -21.60 21.75
C TRP A 282 -8.32 -23.13 21.74
N THR A 283 -8.13 -23.73 20.58
CA THR A 283 -8.03 -25.19 20.43
C THR A 283 -6.60 -25.67 20.70
N ASN A 284 -6.45 -26.94 21.06
CA ASN A 284 -5.13 -27.54 21.26
C ASN A 284 -4.26 -27.51 19.98
N GLU A 285 -4.89 -27.60 18.80
CA GLU A 285 -4.20 -27.53 17.52
C GLU A 285 -3.66 -26.12 17.25
N GLU A 286 -4.47 -25.08 17.51
CA GLU A 286 -4.04 -23.68 17.44
C GLU A 286 -2.88 -23.42 18.40
N ASP A 287 -3.00 -23.81 19.67
CA ASP A 287 -1.96 -23.62 20.68
C ASP A 287 -0.66 -24.34 20.32
N ALA A 288 -0.74 -25.57 19.80
CA ALA A 288 0.44 -26.31 19.36
C ALA A 288 1.17 -25.59 18.20
N ALA A 289 0.43 -25.03 17.24
CA ALA A 289 1.00 -24.26 16.14
C ALA A 289 1.66 -22.96 16.62
N LEU A 290 1.00 -22.22 17.54
CA LEU A 290 1.53 -20.98 18.09
C LEU A 290 2.74 -21.22 19.01
N ALA A 291 2.75 -22.29 19.80
CA ALA A 291 3.89 -22.67 20.62
C ALA A 291 5.11 -23.03 19.77
N HIS A 292 4.91 -23.67 18.61
CA HIS A 292 5.98 -23.93 17.66
C HIS A 292 6.64 -22.65 17.14
N VAL A 293 5.83 -21.65 16.79
CA VAL A 293 6.32 -20.33 16.37
C VAL A 293 7.03 -19.60 17.51
N LYS A 294 6.49 -19.64 18.74
CA LYS A 294 7.13 -19.05 19.91
C LYS A 294 8.54 -19.63 20.14
N ARG A 295 8.69 -20.95 20.06
CA ARG A 295 10.01 -21.60 20.19
C ARG A 295 10.99 -21.11 19.13
N LYS A 296 10.56 -21.00 17.88
CA LYS A 296 11.39 -20.46 16.78
C LYS A 296 11.78 -18.99 17.00
N LEU A 297 10.86 -18.16 17.49
CA LEU A 297 11.17 -16.77 17.88
C LEU A 297 12.23 -16.71 18.98
N GLY A 298 12.11 -17.55 20.02
CA GLY A 298 13.07 -17.63 21.12
C GLY A 298 14.44 -18.15 20.70
N LEU A 299 14.51 -18.97 19.66
CA LEU A 299 15.76 -19.44 19.05
C LEU A 299 16.38 -18.41 18.08
N LEU A 300 15.77 -17.23 17.92
CA LEU A 300 16.19 -16.22 16.95
C LEU A 300 16.32 -16.80 15.53
N ASP A 301 15.42 -17.72 15.15
CA ASP A 301 15.41 -18.31 13.80
C ASP A 301 15.18 -17.19 12.78
N ASP A 302 16.22 -16.89 11.99
CA ASP A 302 16.16 -15.85 10.98
C ASP A 302 15.28 -16.20 9.78
N ASN A 303 14.91 -17.47 9.63
CA ASN A 303 14.00 -17.92 8.59
C ASN A 303 12.53 -17.83 8.99
N LEU A 304 12.23 -17.46 10.24
CA LEU A 304 10.85 -17.27 10.67
C LEU A 304 10.34 -15.89 10.25
N ASP A 305 9.39 -15.89 9.31
CA ASP A 305 8.59 -14.71 8.99
C ASP A 305 7.32 -14.70 9.86
N ILE A 306 7.37 -13.94 10.96
CA ILE A 306 6.23 -13.81 11.88
C ILE A 306 5.08 -13.02 11.25
N VAL A 307 5.35 -12.10 10.32
CA VAL A 307 4.32 -11.31 9.65
C VAL A 307 3.49 -12.23 8.76
N GLN A 308 4.16 -13.01 7.91
CA GLN A 308 3.49 -13.98 7.04
C GLN A 308 2.77 -15.06 7.86
N PHE A 309 3.37 -15.56 8.95
CA PHE A 309 2.73 -16.55 9.80
C PHE A 309 1.44 -16.00 10.41
N VAL A 310 1.49 -14.80 11.03
CA VAL A 310 0.31 -14.22 11.68
C VAL A 310 -0.79 -13.91 10.66
N GLU A 311 -0.45 -13.40 9.49
CA GLU A 311 -1.42 -13.18 8.40
C GLU A 311 -2.11 -14.49 8.00
N ALA A 312 -1.34 -15.55 7.72
CA ALA A 312 -1.88 -16.84 7.30
C ALA A 312 -2.72 -17.50 8.40
N PHE A 313 -2.23 -17.46 9.64
CA PHE A 313 -2.92 -18.02 10.80
C PHE A 313 -4.24 -17.29 11.07
N SER A 314 -4.20 -15.96 11.09
CA SER A 314 -5.37 -15.10 11.30
C SER A 314 -6.46 -15.35 10.26
N ASN A 315 -6.08 -15.45 8.98
CA ASN A 315 -6.99 -15.76 7.88
C ASN A 315 -7.65 -17.14 8.01
N LYS A 316 -6.86 -18.17 8.35
CA LYS A 316 -7.31 -19.56 8.45
C LYS A 316 -8.22 -19.77 9.66
N HIS A 317 -7.82 -19.27 10.83
CA HIS A 317 -8.47 -19.54 12.10
C HIS A 317 -9.47 -18.44 12.52
N LYS A 318 -9.63 -17.39 11.70
CA LYS A 318 -10.49 -16.23 11.99
C LYS A 318 -10.15 -15.61 13.35
N ARG A 319 -8.86 -15.50 13.61
CA ARG A 319 -8.29 -14.79 14.76
C ARG A 319 -7.74 -13.47 14.29
N SER A 320 -7.73 -12.45 15.14
CA SER A 320 -6.98 -11.24 14.82
C SER A 320 -5.48 -11.45 15.02
N ALA A 321 -4.67 -10.61 14.38
CA ALA A 321 -3.25 -10.51 14.61
C ALA A 321 -2.93 -10.19 16.07
N ARG A 322 -3.77 -9.38 16.73
CA ARG A 322 -3.64 -9.05 18.16
C ARG A 322 -3.84 -10.29 19.03
N GLN A 323 -4.91 -11.04 18.82
CA GLN A 323 -5.17 -12.29 19.55
C GLN A 323 -4.06 -13.30 19.32
N THR A 324 -3.63 -13.45 18.07
CA THR A 324 -2.57 -14.37 17.67
C THR A 324 -1.25 -14.02 18.33
N LEU A 325 -0.81 -12.75 18.22
CA LEU A 325 0.44 -12.28 18.82
C LEU A 325 0.41 -12.38 20.35
N GLY A 326 -0.67 -11.91 20.99
CA GLY A 326 -0.84 -12.00 22.43
C GLY A 326 -0.85 -13.45 22.94
N ARG A 327 -1.42 -14.40 22.17
CA ARG A 327 -1.38 -15.81 22.52
C ARG A 327 0.02 -16.42 22.41
N ILE A 328 0.79 -16.07 21.38
CA ILE A 328 2.20 -16.48 21.24
C ILE A 328 3.01 -16.01 22.46
N GLU A 329 2.76 -14.80 22.95
CA GLU A 329 3.44 -14.25 24.13
C GLU A 329 3.08 -14.97 25.44
N GLN A 330 1.85 -15.48 25.56
CA GLN A 330 1.35 -16.18 26.76
C GLN A 330 1.76 -17.65 26.87
N LEU A 331 1.93 -18.35 25.75
CA LEU A 331 2.31 -19.78 25.76
C LEU A 331 3.69 -19.97 26.42
N GLN A 332 3.91 -21.02 27.21
CA GLN A 332 5.20 -21.25 27.87
C GLN A 332 6.20 -21.96 26.98
#